data_AF-A0A174FWR7-F1
#
_entry.id   AF-A0A174FWR7-F1
#
_cell.length_a   1.000
_cell.length_b   1.000
_cell.length_c   1.000
_cell.angle_alpha   90.00
_cell.angle_beta   90.00
_cell.angle_gamma   90.00
#
_symmetry.space_group_name_H-M   'P 1'
#
loop_
_entity.id
_entity.type
_entity.pdbx_description
1 polymer ?
#
loop_
_entity_poly.entity_id
_entity_poly.type
_entity_poly.pdbx_seq_one_letter_code
_entity_poly.pdbx_strand_id
1 'polypeptide(L)'
;MVSIYALLAEFPSSAQIASCHLTRLTNLLANASKGHYNKEKAIEIRNAAKHSIGSNMPAKSLELKHTIRLIQELTSEIDEIECSIKSIMDEIRSPILSIPGINYRMGAMIIAEIGDFNRFSSPDKILAYAGLSPSTYQSGQLDGCYSHMEKRGSRYLRYALFNATKFVCIWDNQFSAYLAKKRSEGKHYNVAISHAAKKLVRVIYQLEKSGQLYHRAA
;
A
#
# COMPACT_ATOMS: atom_id res chain seq x y z
N MET A 1 -10.07 4.78 14.23
CA MET A 1 -10.00 6.24 13.97
C MET A 1 -8.72 6.80 14.57
N VAL A 2 -8.01 7.66 13.84
CA VAL A 2 -6.81 8.34 14.37
C VAL A 2 -7.25 9.31 15.47
N SER A 3 -6.53 9.32 16.60
CA SER A 3 -6.88 10.10 17.80
C SER A 3 -7.06 11.60 17.54
N ILE A 4 -6.32 12.15 16.56
CA ILE A 4 -6.41 13.55 16.13
C ILE A 4 -7.77 13.85 15.48
N TYR A 5 -8.27 12.97 14.61
CA TYR A 5 -9.55 13.19 13.93
C TYR A 5 -10.72 13.13 14.92
N ALA A 6 -10.66 12.24 15.92
CA ALA A 6 -11.64 12.20 16.98
C ALA A 6 -11.66 13.51 17.80
N LEU A 7 -10.47 14.03 18.14
CA LEU A 7 -10.34 15.29 18.87
C LEU A 7 -10.93 16.47 18.08
N LEU A 8 -10.54 16.62 16.83
CA LEU A 8 -10.93 17.75 15.99
C LEU A 8 -12.38 17.66 15.48
N ALA A 9 -12.94 16.45 15.40
CA ALA A 9 -14.36 16.27 15.13
C ALA A 9 -15.23 16.84 16.27
N GLU A 10 -14.79 16.68 17.52
CA GLU A 10 -15.52 17.17 18.68
C GLU A 10 -15.18 18.64 19.00
N PHE A 11 -13.88 18.97 19.00
CA PHE A 11 -13.32 20.28 19.32
C PHE A 11 -12.47 20.83 18.15
N PRO A 12 -13.09 21.36 17.09
CA PRO A 12 -12.40 21.82 15.87
C PRO A 12 -11.55 23.09 16.03
N SER A 13 -11.60 23.78 17.17
CA SER A 13 -10.80 24.99 17.40
C SER A 13 -10.02 24.95 18.71
N SER A 14 -8.88 25.64 18.74
CA SER A 14 -8.07 25.82 19.95
C SER A 14 -8.88 26.43 21.09
N ALA A 15 -9.78 27.38 20.79
CA ALA A 15 -10.67 27.97 21.78
C ALA A 15 -11.61 26.92 22.42
N GLN A 16 -12.14 25.97 21.64
CA GLN A 16 -12.99 24.90 22.16
C GLN A 16 -12.20 23.86 22.96
N ILE A 17 -10.96 23.55 22.54
CA ILE A 17 -10.07 22.68 23.31
C ILE A 17 -9.67 23.35 24.63
N ALA A 18 -9.41 24.66 24.63
CA ALA A 18 -9.04 25.41 25.83
C ALA A 18 -10.17 25.43 26.87
N SER A 19 -11.42 25.61 26.41
CA SER A 19 -12.61 25.73 27.26
C SER A 19 -13.21 24.40 27.69
N CYS A 20 -12.87 23.28 27.05
CA CYS A 20 -13.45 21.98 27.40
C CYS A 20 -13.07 21.48 28.81
N HIS A 21 -13.94 20.64 29.38
CA HIS A 21 -13.68 19.98 30.66
C HIS A 21 -12.55 18.95 30.51
N LEU A 22 -11.57 19.01 31.42
CA LEU A 22 -10.38 18.14 31.37
C LEU A 22 -10.74 16.65 31.38
N THR A 23 -11.75 16.24 32.16
CA THR A 23 -12.22 14.85 32.20
C THR A 23 -12.73 14.38 30.85
N ARG A 24 -13.51 15.22 30.15
CA ARG A 24 -14.05 14.90 28.82
C ARG A 24 -12.93 14.79 27.79
N LEU A 25 -11.99 15.73 27.80
CA LEU A 25 -10.81 15.69 26.93
C LEU A 25 -9.94 14.45 27.18
N THR A 26 -9.72 14.12 28.46
CA THR A 26 -8.93 12.95 28.86
C THR A 26 -9.59 11.66 28.37
N ASN A 27 -10.89 11.51 28.59
CA ASN A 27 -11.63 10.32 28.15
C ASN A 27 -11.64 10.19 26.63
N LEU A 28 -11.85 11.30 25.90
CA LEU A 28 -11.80 11.30 24.44
C LEU A 28 -10.43 10.83 23.94
N LEU A 29 -9.36 11.45 24.44
CA LEU A 29 -7.99 11.14 24.01
C LEU A 29 -7.60 9.71 24.39
N ALA A 30 -7.91 9.26 25.60
CA ALA A 30 -7.64 7.90 26.04
C ALA A 30 -8.35 6.86 25.15
N ASN A 31 -9.64 7.04 24.90
CA ASN A 31 -10.43 6.14 24.05
C ASN A 31 -9.92 6.14 22.60
N ALA A 32 -9.75 7.32 22.00
CA ALA A 32 -9.37 7.43 20.60
C ALA A 32 -7.92 7.02 20.33
N SER A 33 -7.04 7.11 21.33
CA SER A 33 -5.65 6.67 21.26
C SER A 33 -5.42 5.25 21.76
N LYS A 34 -6.47 4.49 22.14
CA LYS A 34 -6.34 3.16 22.74
C LYS A 34 -5.43 3.14 23.99
N GLY A 35 -5.51 4.18 24.81
CA GLY A 35 -4.77 4.31 26.07
C GLY A 35 -3.37 4.91 25.96
N HIS A 36 -2.92 5.34 24.78
CA HIS A 36 -1.61 5.99 24.64
C HIS A 36 -1.58 7.42 25.20
N TYR A 37 -2.71 8.13 25.21
CA TYR A 37 -2.80 9.51 25.69
C TYR A 37 -3.50 9.57 27.03
N ASN A 38 -2.70 9.86 28.06
CA ASN A 38 -3.14 9.96 29.44
C ASN A 38 -3.55 11.39 29.81
N LYS A 39 -4.03 11.56 31.05
CA LYS A 39 -4.42 12.85 31.63
C LYS A 39 -3.35 13.94 31.48
N GLU A 40 -2.07 13.58 31.64
CA GLU A 40 -0.95 14.52 31.47
C GLU A 40 -0.92 15.11 30.05
N LYS A 41 -1.10 14.26 29.03
CA LYS A 41 -1.14 14.71 27.64
C LYS A 41 -2.36 15.58 27.35
N ALA A 42 -3.50 15.27 27.96
CA ALA A 42 -4.70 16.11 27.88
C ALA A 42 -4.48 17.50 28.50
N ILE A 43 -3.77 17.59 29.64
CA ILE A 43 -3.38 18.85 30.27
C ILE A 43 -2.45 19.64 29.34
N GLU A 44 -1.42 18.99 28.80
CA GLU A 44 -0.47 19.61 27.87
C GLU A 44 -1.18 20.20 26.65
N ILE A 45 -2.05 19.42 25.98
CA ILE A 45 -2.82 19.86 24.81
C ILE A 45 -3.73 21.03 25.17
N ARG A 46 -4.44 20.97 26.29
CA ARG A 46 -5.33 22.06 26.73
C ARG A 46 -4.56 23.33 27.06
N ASN A 47 -3.39 23.22 27.70
CA ASN A 47 -2.55 24.36 28.02
C ASN A 47 -1.94 24.99 26.75
N ALA A 48 -1.52 24.18 25.79
CA ALA A 48 -1.08 24.65 24.47
C ALA A 48 -2.22 25.37 23.73
N ALA A 49 -3.44 24.84 23.80
CA ALA A 49 -4.62 25.46 23.19
C ALA A 49 -4.95 26.83 23.78
N LYS A 50 -4.79 27.03 25.10
CA LYS A 50 -4.99 28.32 25.78
C LYS A 50 -4.02 29.41 25.32
N HIS A 51 -2.78 29.04 25.00
CA HIS A 51 -1.73 29.96 24.53
C HIS A 51 -1.59 29.96 23.00
N SER A 52 -2.57 29.39 22.29
CA SER A 52 -2.50 29.27 20.84
C SER A 52 -2.68 30.63 20.18
N ILE A 53 -1.78 30.96 19.25
CA ILE A 53 -1.89 32.13 18.35
C ILE A 53 -2.80 31.86 17.14
N GLY A 54 -3.48 30.70 17.09
CA GLY A 54 -4.34 30.31 15.97
C GLY A 54 -5.60 31.16 15.86
N SER A 55 -6.01 31.48 14.63
CA SER A 55 -7.22 32.27 14.40
C SER A 55 -8.50 31.47 14.65
N ASN A 56 -9.39 31.99 15.49
CA ASN A 56 -10.68 31.38 15.78
C ASN A 56 -11.71 31.80 14.73
N MET A 57 -11.81 31.02 13.65
CA MET A 57 -12.77 31.25 12.58
C MET A 57 -13.84 30.16 12.58
N PRO A 58 -15.13 30.49 12.83
CA PRO A 58 -16.22 29.51 12.81
C PRO A 58 -16.34 28.76 11.48
N ALA A 59 -16.14 29.45 10.36
CA ALA A 59 -16.17 28.85 9.02
C ALA A 59 -15.15 27.72 8.84
N LYS A 60 -13.89 27.93 9.27
CA LYS A 60 -12.84 26.89 9.22
C LYS A 60 -13.14 25.71 10.12
N SER A 61 -13.73 25.97 11.29
CA SER A 61 -14.12 24.91 12.23
C SER A 61 -15.22 24.02 11.66
N LEU A 62 -16.16 24.62 10.92
CA LEU A 62 -17.22 23.91 10.21
C LEU A 62 -16.64 23.10 9.04
N GLU A 63 -15.81 23.72 8.21
CA GLU A 63 -15.12 23.06 7.10
C GLU A 63 -14.34 21.82 7.58
N LEU A 64 -13.51 21.99 8.62
CA LEU A 64 -12.73 20.91 9.22
C LEU A 64 -13.61 19.74 9.68
N LYS A 65 -14.74 20.04 10.34
CA LYS A 65 -15.71 19.00 10.76
C LYS A 65 -16.26 18.23 9.57
N HIS A 66 -16.64 18.92 8.49
CA HIS A 66 -17.15 18.26 7.29
C HIS A 66 -16.08 17.44 6.57
N THR A 67 -14.84 17.95 6.45
CA THR A 67 -13.73 17.21 5.86
C THR A 67 -13.43 15.93 6.66
N ILE A 68 -13.43 16.01 7.99
CA ILE A 68 -13.21 14.82 8.84
C ILE A 68 -14.33 13.79 8.64
N ARG A 69 -15.59 14.22 8.55
CA ARG A 69 -16.72 13.31 8.26
C ARG A 69 -16.56 12.64 6.89
N LEU A 70 -16.22 13.40 5.86
CA LEU A 70 -15.98 12.84 4.53
C LEU A 70 -14.85 11.82 4.53
N ILE A 71 -13.75 12.09 5.25
CA ILE A 71 -12.66 11.12 5.41
C ILE A 71 -13.17 9.84 6.08
N GLN A 72 -14.02 9.96 7.11
CA GLN A 72 -14.58 8.80 7.81
C GLN A 72 -15.52 7.98 6.93
N GLU A 73 -16.39 8.63 6.18
CA GLU A 73 -17.31 7.99 5.22
C GLU A 73 -16.51 7.22 4.15
N LEU A 74 -15.56 7.88 3.49
CA LEU A 74 -14.71 7.24 2.48
C LEU A 74 -13.86 6.10 3.06
N THR A 75 -13.39 6.22 4.31
CA THR A 75 -12.65 5.13 4.96
C THR A 75 -13.56 3.92 5.19
N SER A 76 -14.80 4.14 5.62
CA SER A 76 -15.77 3.06 5.81
C SER A 76 -16.11 2.36 4.49
N GLU A 77 -16.30 3.12 3.42
CA GLU A 77 -16.54 2.57 2.08
C GLU A 77 -15.34 1.75 1.59
N ILE A 78 -14.11 2.23 1.82
CA ILE A 78 -12.88 1.48 1.51
C ILE A 78 -12.84 0.15 2.28
N ASP A 79 -13.12 0.17 3.58
CA ASP A 79 -13.11 -1.03 4.43
C ASP A 79 -14.17 -2.06 3.96
N GLU A 80 -15.35 -1.60 3.54
CA GLU A 80 -16.40 -2.44 2.98
C GLU A 80 -15.97 -3.11 1.66
N ILE A 81 -15.36 -2.32 0.77
CA ILE A 81 -14.83 -2.83 -0.51
C ILE A 81 -13.69 -3.81 -0.25
N GLU A 82 -12.77 -3.53 0.68
CA GLU A 82 -11.67 -4.43 1.03
C GLU A 82 -12.18 -5.75 1.62
N CYS A 83 -13.25 -5.71 2.43
CA CYS A 83 -13.95 -6.92 2.91
C CYS A 83 -14.53 -7.72 1.74
N SER A 84 -15.16 -7.06 0.78
CA SER A 84 -15.74 -7.71 -0.40
C SER A 84 -14.67 -8.35 -1.29
N ILE A 85 -13.56 -7.65 -1.51
CA ILE A 85 -12.39 -8.19 -2.24
C ILE A 85 -11.86 -9.44 -1.55
N LYS A 86 -11.75 -9.42 -0.22
CA LYS A 86 -11.30 -10.56 0.55
C LYS A 86 -12.20 -11.77 0.35
N SER A 87 -13.52 -11.60 0.48
CA SER A 87 -14.49 -12.69 0.28
C SER A 87 -14.38 -13.30 -1.12
N ILE A 88 -14.31 -12.47 -2.17
CA ILE A 88 -14.15 -12.95 -3.55
C ILE A 88 -12.83 -13.72 -3.73
N MET A 89 -11.73 -13.22 -3.15
CA MET A 89 -10.44 -13.90 -3.22
C MET A 89 -10.41 -15.22 -2.47
N ASP A 90 -11.09 -15.30 -1.32
CA ASP A 90 -11.24 -16.52 -0.53
C ASP A 90 -12.07 -17.58 -1.31
N GLU A 91 -13.03 -17.18 -2.14
CA GLU A 91 -13.77 -18.08 -3.05
C GLU A 91 -12.90 -18.60 -4.21
N ILE A 92 -12.11 -17.70 -4.83
CA ILE A 92 -11.20 -18.05 -5.93
C ILE A 92 -10.13 -19.05 -5.47
N ARG A 93 -9.71 -18.99 -4.19
CA ARG A 93 -8.66 -19.85 -3.60
C ARG A 93 -7.37 -19.89 -4.42
N SER A 94 -7.00 -18.74 -4.99
CA SER A 94 -5.81 -18.64 -5.83
C SER A 94 -4.54 -18.88 -5.00
N PRO A 95 -3.55 -19.63 -5.54
CA PRO A 95 -2.30 -19.88 -4.86
C PRO A 95 -1.45 -18.61 -4.69
N ILE A 96 -1.76 -17.49 -5.36
CA ILE A 96 -1.00 -16.23 -5.23
C ILE A 96 -0.90 -15.74 -3.78
N LEU A 97 -1.93 -16.00 -2.97
CA LEU A 97 -1.99 -15.58 -1.55
C LEU A 97 -1.05 -16.38 -0.65
N SER A 98 -0.56 -17.54 -1.11
CA SER A 98 0.45 -18.31 -0.38
C SER A 98 1.85 -17.69 -0.45
N ILE A 99 2.08 -16.77 -1.39
CA ILE A 99 3.36 -16.07 -1.52
C ILE A 99 3.48 -15.03 -0.40
N PRO A 100 4.52 -15.13 0.46
CA PRO A 100 4.73 -14.16 1.53
C PRO A 100 4.95 -12.75 0.98
N GLY A 101 4.26 -11.77 1.57
CA GLY A 101 4.30 -10.37 1.15
C GLY A 101 3.27 -9.97 0.10
N ILE A 102 2.48 -10.92 -0.43
CA ILE A 102 1.28 -10.61 -1.23
C ILE A 102 0.06 -10.62 -0.32
N ASN A 103 -0.68 -9.52 -0.29
CA ASN A 103 -1.95 -9.41 0.43
C ASN A 103 -3.14 -9.56 -0.52
N TYR A 104 -4.35 -9.66 0.03
CA TYR A 104 -5.61 -9.76 -0.72
C TYR A 104 -5.75 -8.69 -1.79
N ARG A 105 -5.52 -7.43 -1.46
CA ARG A 105 -5.64 -6.31 -2.40
C ARG A 105 -4.67 -6.42 -3.58
N MET A 106 -3.40 -6.72 -3.32
CA MET A 106 -2.38 -6.81 -4.36
C MET A 106 -2.57 -8.07 -5.22
N GLY A 107 -2.90 -9.20 -4.58
CA GLY A 107 -3.25 -10.45 -5.26
C GLY A 107 -4.47 -10.29 -6.16
N ALA A 108 -5.55 -9.69 -5.65
CA ALA A 108 -6.76 -9.41 -6.40
C ALA A 108 -6.48 -8.51 -7.61
N MET A 109 -5.66 -7.46 -7.44
CA MET A 109 -5.28 -6.58 -8.55
C MET A 109 -4.50 -7.33 -9.65
N ILE A 110 -3.59 -8.24 -9.26
CA ILE A 110 -2.84 -9.06 -10.23
C ILE A 110 -3.78 -10.00 -10.99
N ILE A 111 -4.65 -10.72 -10.27
CA ILE A 111 -5.60 -11.67 -10.88
C ILE A 111 -6.60 -10.93 -11.77
N ALA A 112 -7.16 -9.81 -11.33
CA ALA A 112 -8.14 -9.04 -12.09
C ALA A 112 -7.57 -8.49 -13.40
N GLU A 113 -6.31 -8.02 -13.38
CA GLU A 113 -5.66 -7.47 -14.57
C GLU A 113 -5.21 -8.55 -15.57
N ILE A 114 -4.80 -9.72 -15.08
CA ILE A 114 -4.40 -10.85 -15.94
C ILE A 114 -5.65 -11.58 -16.48
N GLY A 115 -6.64 -11.78 -15.62
CA GLY A 115 -7.79 -12.65 -15.85
C GLY A 115 -7.34 -14.11 -15.97
N ASP A 116 -7.65 -14.74 -17.10
CA ASP A 116 -7.22 -16.11 -17.38
C ASP A 116 -5.72 -16.19 -17.73
N PHE A 117 -4.95 -16.90 -16.91
CA PHE A 117 -3.52 -17.16 -17.12
C PHE A 117 -3.23 -17.97 -18.38
N ASN A 118 -4.20 -18.72 -18.92
CA ASN A 118 -4.03 -19.49 -20.15
C ASN A 118 -3.95 -18.61 -21.41
N ARG A 119 -4.40 -17.35 -21.34
CA ARG A 119 -4.24 -16.36 -22.41
C ARG A 119 -2.78 -16.06 -22.73
N PHE A 120 -1.87 -16.32 -21.78
CA PHE A 120 -0.45 -16.06 -21.92
C PHE A 120 0.32 -17.37 -22.12
N SER A 121 0.97 -17.49 -23.29
CA SER A 121 1.79 -18.67 -23.61
C SER A 121 3.11 -18.72 -22.83
N SER A 122 3.55 -17.61 -22.21
CA SER A 122 4.75 -17.57 -21.38
C SER A 122 4.65 -16.46 -20.30
N PRO A 123 5.35 -16.60 -19.17
CA PRO A 123 5.38 -15.57 -18.13
C PRO A 123 6.04 -14.27 -18.62
N ASP A 124 6.95 -14.36 -19.60
CA ASP A 124 7.58 -13.16 -20.17
C ASP A 124 6.57 -12.32 -20.98
N LYS A 125 5.49 -12.92 -21.51
CA LYS A 125 4.37 -12.16 -22.12
C LYS A 125 3.55 -11.41 -21.07
N ILE A 126 3.38 -11.96 -19.87
CA ILE A 126 2.75 -11.24 -18.75
C ILE A 126 3.63 -10.07 -18.32
N LEU A 127 4.95 -10.27 -18.26
CA LEU A 127 5.89 -9.20 -17.95
C LEU A 127 5.85 -8.06 -18.98
N ALA A 128 5.75 -8.40 -20.27
CA ALA A 128 5.58 -7.44 -21.36
C ALA A 128 4.23 -6.72 -21.28
N TYR A 129 3.14 -7.45 -20.98
CA TYR A 129 1.81 -6.87 -20.75
C TYR A 129 1.76 -5.94 -19.53
N ALA A 130 2.53 -6.22 -18.49
CA ALA A 130 2.72 -5.32 -17.36
C ALA A 130 3.64 -4.13 -17.69
N GLY A 131 4.29 -4.10 -18.85
CA GLY A 131 5.31 -3.10 -19.19
C GLY A 131 6.47 -3.06 -18.21
N LEU A 132 6.90 -4.25 -17.76
CA LEU A 132 8.11 -4.45 -16.95
C LEU A 132 9.28 -4.99 -17.81
N SER A 133 9.06 -5.16 -19.11
CA SER A 133 10.11 -5.53 -20.06
C SER A 133 11.04 -4.34 -20.34
N PRO A 134 12.37 -4.54 -20.44
CA PRO A 134 13.27 -3.51 -20.93
C PRO A 134 12.97 -3.19 -22.39
N SER A 135 13.17 -1.94 -22.78
CA SER A 135 12.99 -1.48 -24.15
C SER A 135 14.13 -1.93 -25.03
N THR A 136 13.81 -2.58 -26.14
CA THR A 136 14.78 -2.84 -27.20
C THR A 136 14.84 -1.63 -28.11
N TYR A 137 15.84 -0.75 -27.90
CA TYR A 137 16.18 0.29 -28.87
C TYR A 137 17.49 -0.13 -29.56
N GLN A 138 17.37 -0.85 -30.67
CA GLN A 138 18.48 -1.21 -31.54
C GLN A 138 18.31 -0.45 -32.87
N SER A 139 18.98 0.70 -32.99
CA SER A 139 19.34 1.23 -34.31
C SER A 139 20.70 0.61 -34.67
N GLY A 140 20.89 0.19 -35.92
CA GLY A 140 22.02 -0.64 -36.37
C GLY A 140 23.46 -0.09 -36.19
N GLN A 141 23.64 0.99 -35.42
CA GLN A 141 24.93 1.57 -35.05
C GLN A 141 25.15 1.73 -33.54
N LEU A 142 24.17 1.39 -32.68
CA LEU A 142 24.26 1.60 -31.23
C LEU A 142 23.96 0.31 -30.46
N ASP A 143 25.02 -0.41 -30.11
CA ASP A 143 24.97 -1.47 -29.10
C ASP A 143 25.13 -0.83 -27.70
N GLY A 144 24.07 -0.87 -26.89
CA GLY A 144 24.19 -0.59 -25.45
C GLY A 144 23.64 0.73 -24.92
N CYS A 145 22.63 1.34 -25.56
CA CYS A 145 21.89 2.42 -24.91
C CYS A 145 21.08 1.87 -23.73
N TYR A 146 21.23 2.49 -22.55
CA TYR A 146 20.50 2.17 -21.31
C TYR A 146 19.01 1.90 -21.60
N SER A 147 18.62 0.62 -21.58
CA SER A 147 17.25 0.24 -21.92
C SER A 147 16.30 0.75 -20.83
N HIS A 148 15.37 1.61 -21.24
CA HIS A 148 14.32 2.11 -20.37
C HIS A 148 13.21 1.07 -20.24
N MET A 149 12.45 1.14 -19.17
CA MET A 149 11.28 0.27 -19.01
C MET A 149 10.21 0.66 -20.03
N GLU A 150 9.74 -0.30 -20.84
CA GLU A 150 8.65 -0.06 -21.78
C GLU A 150 7.37 0.18 -20.99
N LYS A 151 6.96 1.44 -20.82
CA LYS A 151 5.72 1.78 -20.10
C LYS A 151 4.44 1.39 -20.86
N ARG A 152 4.54 0.54 -21.89
CA ARG A 152 3.43 -0.02 -22.67
C ARG A 152 2.76 -1.14 -21.87
N GLY A 153 1.42 -1.22 -21.89
CA GLY A 153 0.66 -2.23 -21.14
C GLY A 153 0.01 -1.72 -19.84
N SER A 154 -0.52 -2.63 -19.02
CA SER A 154 -1.32 -2.29 -17.84
C SER A 154 -0.50 -1.60 -16.75
N ARG A 155 -0.87 -0.34 -16.46
CA ARG A 155 -0.27 0.45 -15.38
C ARG A 155 -0.61 -0.13 -14.00
N TYR A 156 -1.81 -0.69 -13.83
CA TYR A 156 -2.26 -1.28 -12.57
C TYR A 156 -1.51 -2.58 -12.28
N LEU A 157 -1.36 -3.46 -13.28
CA LEU A 157 -0.58 -4.68 -13.13
C LEU A 157 0.88 -4.37 -12.81
N ARG A 158 1.47 -3.37 -13.48
CA ARG A 158 2.83 -2.89 -13.18
C ARG A 158 2.96 -2.44 -11.74
N TYR A 159 2.04 -1.60 -11.28
CA TYR A 159 1.99 -1.09 -9.92
C TYR A 159 1.86 -2.24 -8.92
N ALA A 160 0.96 -3.19 -9.18
CA ALA A 160 0.71 -4.31 -8.30
C ALA A 160 1.94 -5.21 -8.15
N LEU A 161 2.52 -5.65 -9.27
CA LEU A 161 3.70 -6.50 -9.28
C LEU A 161 4.92 -5.82 -8.66
N PHE A 162 5.15 -4.54 -8.96
CA PHE A 162 6.32 -3.82 -8.43
C PHE A 162 6.22 -3.62 -6.91
N ASN A 163 5.03 -3.28 -6.38
CA ASN A 163 4.83 -3.15 -4.94
C ASN A 163 4.79 -4.49 -4.21
N ALA A 164 4.12 -5.50 -4.77
CA ALA A 164 4.15 -6.88 -4.26
C ALA A 164 5.60 -7.36 -4.10
N THR A 165 6.43 -7.16 -5.13
CA THR A 165 7.84 -7.58 -5.12
C THR A 165 8.63 -6.96 -3.98
N LYS A 166 8.40 -5.68 -3.64
CA LYS A 166 9.10 -5.05 -2.51
C LYS A 166 8.81 -5.77 -1.20
N PHE A 167 7.53 -6.07 -0.95
CA PHE A 167 7.14 -6.81 0.25
C PHE A 167 7.63 -8.25 0.21
N VAL A 168 7.53 -8.94 -0.94
CA VAL A 168 8.09 -10.31 -1.08
C VAL A 168 9.58 -10.33 -0.77
N CYS A 169 10.36 -9.33 -1.21
CA CYS A 169 11.79 -9.23 -0.88
C CYS A 169 12.07 -8.98 0.61
N ILE A 170 11.09 -8.52 1.40
CA ILE A 170 11.22 -8.35 2.85
C ILE A 170 10.87 -9.64 3.58
N TRP A 171 9.79 -10.31 3.15
CA TRP A 171 9.23 -11.47 3.86
C TRP A 171 9.76 -12.82 3.37
N ASP A 172 10.40 -12.87 2.20
CA ASP A 172 10.99 -14.07 1.63
C ASP A 172 12.52 -13.96 1.48
N ASN A 173 13.23 -14.87 2.14
CA ASN A 173 14.69 -14.89 2.16
C ASN A 173 15.30 -15.12 0.77
N GLN A 174 14.67 -15.89 -0.11
CA GLN A 174 15.20 -16.13 -1.46
C GLN A 174 15.07 -14.90 -2.35
N PHE A 175 13.97 -14.17 -2.24
CA PHE A 175 13.81 -12.90 -2.95
C PHE A 175 14.71 -11.81 -2.36
N SER A 176 14.88 -11.77 -1.04
CA SER A 176 15.85 -10.90 -0.36
C SER A 176 17.28 -11.14 -0.87
N ALA A 177 17.73 -12.39 -0.87
CA ALA A 177 19.06 -12.78 -1.37
C ALA A 177 19.22 -12.47 -2.87
N TYR A 178 18.18 -12.69 -3.66
CA TYR A 178 18.19 -12.34 -5.09
C TYR A 178 18.31 -10.83 -5.31
N LEU A 179 17.58 -10.02 -4.54
CA LEU A 179 17.67 -8.57 -4.58
C LEU A 179 19.07 -8.09 -4.18
N ALA A 180 19.63 -8.64 -3.09
CA ALA A 180 20.98 -8.33 -2.63
C ALA A 180 22.03 -8.67 -3.70
N LYS A 181 21.93 -9.84 -4.34
CA LYS A 181 22.79 -10.24 -5.46
C LYS A 181 22.70 -9.25 -6.63
N LYS A 182 21.49 -8.82 -7.00
CA LYS A 182 21.32 -7.83 -8.08
C LYS A 182 21.87 -6.45 -7.72
N ARG A 183 21.88 -6.08 -6.44
CA ARG A 183 22.55 -4.87 -5.97
C ARG A 183 24.07 -4.99 -5.96
N SER A 184 24.63 -6.15 -5.60
CA SER A 184 26.09 -6.36 -5.64
C SER A 184 26.64 -6.41 -7.07
N GLU A 185 25.81 -6.76 -8.06
CA GLU A 185 26.09 -6.60 -9.50
C GLU A 185 26.14 -5.11 -9.95
N GLY A 186 26.01 -4.13 -9.05
CA GLY A 186 26.08 -2.69 -9.34
C GLY A 186 24.77 -2.06 -9.83
N LYS A 187 23.64 -2.78 -9.80
CA LYS A 187 22.36 -2.26 -10.29
C LYS A 187 21.70 -1.34 -9.27
N HIS A 188 21.11 -0.25 -9.76
CA HIS A 188 20.27 0.64 -8.95
C HIS A 188 19.09 -0.13 -8.34
N TYR A 189 18.66 0.25 -7.12
CA TYR A 189 17.64 -0.46 -6.35
C TYR A 189 16.37 -0.77 -7.15
N ASN A 190 15.81 0.22 -7.86
CA ASN A 190 14.59 0.03 -8.67
C ASN A 190 14.80 -0.95 -9.84
N VAL A 191 16.00 -0.99 -10.43
CA VAL A 191 16.34 -1.95 -11.49
C VAL A 191 16.46 -3.35 -10.91
N ALA A 192 17.07 -3.48 -9.72
CA ALA A 192 17.15 -4.74 -9.01
C ALA A 192 15.75 -5.27 -8.60
N ILE A 193 14.83 -4.39 -8.19
CA ILE A 193 13.42 -4.75 -7.94
C ILE A 193 12.73 -5.18 -9.24
N SER A 194 12.95 -4.53 -10.38
CA SER A 194 12.39 -4.99 -11.67
C SER A 194 12.86 -6.41 -12.03
N HIS A 195 14.12 -6.75 -11.74
CA HIS A 195 14.59 -8.13 -11.90
C HIS A 195 13.91 -9.12 -10.94
N ALA A 196 13.72 -8.73 -9.67
CA ALA A 196 12.98 -9.54 -8.71
C ALA A 196 11.50 -9.69 -9.13
N ALA A 197 10.88 -8.66 -9.70
CA ALA A 197 9.52 -8.70 -10.21
C ALA A 197 9.40 -9.66 -11.40
N LYS A 198 10.39 -9.69 -12.30
CA LYS A 198 10.47 -10.71 -13.36
C LYS A 198 10.52 -12.13 -12.79
N LYS A 199 11.28 -12.35 -11.72
CA LYS A 199 11.30 -13.64 -11.02
C LYS A 199 9.93 -13.96 -10.39
N LEU A 200 9.30 -12.98 -9.75
CA LEU A 200 7.98 -13.12 -9.11
C LEU A 200 6.88 -13.49 -10.14
N VAL A 201 6.83 -12.82 -11.28
CA VAL A 201 5.86 -13.12 -12.36
C VAL A 201 5.98 -14.57 -12.82
N ARG A 202 7.21 -15.11 -12.92
CA ARG A 202 7.44 -16.51 -13.29
C ARG A 202 6.92 -17.47 -12.23
N VAL A 203 7.12 -17.15 -10.95
CA VAL A 203 6.57 -17.93 -9.84
C VAL A 203 5.05 -17.91 -9.86
N ILE A 204 4.44 -16.73 -9.93
CA ILE A 204 2.97 -16.58 -9.99
C ILE A 204 2.40 -17.39 -11.15
N TYR A 205 2.95 -17.23 -12.36
CA TYR A 205 2.50 -17.98 -13.55
C TYR A 205 2.55 -19.49 -13.35
N GLN A 206 3.61 -20.01 -12.74
CA GLN A 206 3.75 -21.43 -12.48
C GLN A 206 2.77 -21.93 -11.41
N LEU A 207 2.58 -21.19 -10.32
CA LEU A 207 1.64 -21.56 -9.26
C LEU A 207 0.20 -21.56 -9.78
N GLU A 208 -0.20 -20.52 -10.52
CA GLU A 208 -1.57 -20.42 -11.08
C GLU A 208 -1.86 -21.50 -12.11
N LYS A 209 -0.88 -21.90 -12.93
CA LYS A 209 -1.06 -23.01 -13.88
C LYS A 209 -1.08 -24.38 -13.22
N SER A 210 -0.32 -24.57 -12.14
CA SER A 210 -0.20 -25.86 -11.46
C SER A 210 -1.24 -26.05 -10.34
N GLY A 211 -1.86 -24.97 -9.86
CA GLY A 211 -2.72 -24.97 -8.67
C GLY A 211 -1.96 -25.27 -7.36
N GLN A 212 -0.63 -25.30 -7.39
CA GLN A 212 0.18 -25.62 -6.21
C GLN A 212 0.41 -24.37 -5.35
N LEU A 213 0.51 -24.58 -4.04
CA LEU A 213 0.85 -23.52 -3.09
C LEU A 213 2.35 -23.22 -3.13
N TYR A 214 2.71 -21.99 -2.78
CA TYR A 214 4.09 -21.55 -2.69
C TYR A 214 4.78 -22.21 -1.49
N HIS A 215 5.82 -22.99 -1.77
CA HIS A 215 6.70 -23.52 -0.75
C HIS A 215 7.95 -22.65 -0.61
N ARG A 216 8.17 -22.13 0.59
CA ARG A 216 9.45 -21.48 0.92
C ARG A 216 10.52 -22.57 0.87
N ALA A 217 11.59 -22.31 0.13
CA ALA A 217 12.75 -23.18 0.23
C ALA A 217 13.36 -23.03 1.63
N ALA A 218 13.73 -24.17 2.22
CA ALA A 218 14.46 -24.24 3.49
C ALA A 218 15.81 -23.51 3.41
#